data_AF-A0AAV3V5N6-F1
#
_entry.id   AF-A0AAV3V5N6-F1
#
_cell.length_a   1.000
_cell.length_b   1.000
_cell.length_c   1.000
_cell.angle_alpha   90.00
_cell.angle_beta   90.00
_cell.angle_gamma   90.00
#
_symmetry.space_group_name_H-M   'P 1'
#
loop_
_entity.id
_entity.type
_entity.pdbx_description
1 polymer ?
#
loop_
_entity_poly.entity_id
_entity_poly.type
_entity_poly.pdbx_seq_one_letter_code
_entity_poly.pdbx_strand_id
1 'polypeptide(L)'
;MAARILAEVAASITELKANPMKVASSAYGDPVAILNRNEPAFYCVPAEIYEKMMDRLEDLELLQLVKERQDEESVSVNLDDL
;
A
#
# COMPACT_ATOMS: atom_id res chain seq x y z
N MET A 1 -16.88 -10.08 17.49
CA MET A 1 -16.93 -9.45 16.15
C MET A 1 -15.80 -10.06 15.35
N ALA A 2 -16.08 -10.72 14.22
CA ALA A 2 -15.01 -11.24 13.37
C ALA A 2 -14.33 -10.06 12.66
N ALA A 3 -13.03 -9.86 12.88
CA ALA A 3 -12.27 -8.85 12.16
C ALA A 3 -12.21 -9.22 10.66
N ARG A 4 -12.44 -8.23 9.79
CA ARG A 4 -12.38 -8.42 8.34
C ARG A 4 -10.94 -8.62 7.90
N ILE A 5 -10.66 -9.73 7.23
CA ILE A 5 -9.37 -10.02 6.61
C ILE A 5 -9.40 -9.48 5.17
N LEU A 6 -8.41 -8.68 4.80
CA LEU A 6 -8.27 -8.01 3.49
C LEU A 6 -7.21 -8.68 2.60
N ALA A 7 -6.73 -9.85 2.99
CA ALA A 7 -5.79 -10.67 2.23
C ALA A 7 -6.43 -12.03 1.92
N GLU A 8 -6.11 -12.60 0.75
CA GLU A 8 -6.58 -13.94 0.39
C GLU A 8 -5.84 -15.04 1.16
N VAL A 9 -4.62 -14.75 1.61
CA VAL A 9 -3.79 -15.66 2.38
C VAL A 9 -3.60 -15.13 3.80
N ALA A 10 -3.67 -16.05 4.76
CA ALA A 10 -3.36 -15.76 6.16
C ALA A 10 -2.34 -16.78 6.69
N ALA A 11 -1.46 -16.32 7.59
CA ALA A 11 -0.50 -17.16 8.29
C ALA A 11 -0.50 -16.80 9.79
N SER A 12 -0.26 -17.77 10.65
CA SER A 12 -0.10 -17.50 12.08
C SER A 12 1.24 -16.80 12.38
N ILE A 13 1.29 -16.08 13.51
CA ILE A 13 2.54 -15.49 13.98
C ILE A 13 3.64 -16.54 14.23
N THR A 14 3.25 -17.79 14.54
CA THR A 14 4.18 -18.90 14.70
C THR A 14 4.79 -19.33 13.37
N GLU A 15 3.99 -19.44 12.30
CA GLU A 15 4.50 -19.73 10.95
C GLU A 15 5.42 -18.63 10.45
N LEU A 16 5.06 -17.37 10.69
CA LEU A 16 5.90 -16.22 10.35
C LEU A 16 7.26 -16.29 11.07
N LYS A 17 7.27 -16.59 12.38
CA LYS A 17 8.50 -16.75 13.15
C LYS A 17 9.36 -17.91 12.68
N ALA A 18 8.72 -19.01 12.26
CA ALA A 18 9.43 -20.21 11.81
C ALA A 18 10.12 -20.00 10.46
N ASN A 19 9.46 -19.33 9.51
CA ASN A 19 10.06 -19.02 8.22
C ASN A 19 9.43 -17.75 7.59
N PRO A 20 10.01 -16.56 7.87
CA PRO A 20 9.47 -15.30 7.38
C PRO A 20 9.40 -15.21 5.86
N MET A 21 10.42 -15.72 5.16
CA MET A 21 10.51 -15.65 3.70
C MET A 21 9.48 -16.54 3.00
N LYS A 22 9.21 -17.71 3.58
CA LYS A 22 8.13 -18.59 3.09
C LYS A 22 6.77 -17.93 3.25
N VAL A 23 6.52 -17.29 4.39
CA VAL A 23 5.24 -16.58 4.62
C VAL A 23 5.12 -15.39 3.68
N ALA A 24 6.15 -14.55 3.55
CA ALA A 24 6.13 -13.39 2.66
C ALA A 24 5.91 -13.75 1.18
N SER A 25 6.38 -14.92 0.74
CA SER A 25 6.19 -15.41 -0.64
C SER A 25 4.94 -16.29 -0.85
N SER A 26 4.22 -16.63 0.22
CA SER A 26 3.09 -17.58 0.16
C SER A 26 1.88 -17.08 -0.63
N ALA A 27 1.77 -15.76 -0.80
CA ALA A 27 0.72 -15.12 -1.57
C ALA A 27 1.18 -14.64 -2.95
N TYR A 28 2.29 -15.16 -3.49
CA TYR A 28 2.74 -14.86 -4.86
C TYR A 28 2.87 -13.37 -5.20
N GLY A 29 3.31 -12.57 -4.22
CA GLY A 29 3.44 -11.12 -4.39
C GLY A 29 2.28 -10.32 -3.80
N ASP A 30 1.19 -10.94 -3.37
CA ASP A 30 0.10 -10.28 -2.66
C ASP A 30 0.34 -10.19 -1.14
N PRO A 31 -0.41 -9.33 -0.41
CA PRO A 31 -0.34 -9.25 1.05
C PRO A 31 -0.77 -10.54 1.74
N VAL A 32 -0.15 -10.83 2.89
CA VAL A 32 -0.52 -11.94 3.78
C VAL A 32 -0.99 -11.41 5.12
N ALA A 33 -2.18 -11.82 5.57
CA ALA A 33 -2.66 -11.49 6.90
C ALA A 33 -1.93 -12.33 7.97
N ILE A 34 -1.34 -11.68 8.96
CA ILE A 34 -0.68 -12.36 10.08
C ILE A 34 -1.62 -12.41 11.27
N LEU A 35 -1.94 -13.63 11.69
CA LEU A 35 -2.89 -13.89 12.77
C LEU A 35 -2.16 -14.12 14.10
N ASN A 36 -2.67 -13.52 15.18
CA ASN A 36 -2.30 -13.82 16.56
C ASN A 36 -3.56 -14.25 17.31
N ARG A 37 -3.56 -15.46 17.90
CA ARG A 37 -4.74 -16.04 18.57
C ARG A 37 -6.02 -16.03 17.69
N ASN A 38 -5.86 -16.34 16.41
CA ASN A 38 -6.93 -16.34 15.38
C ASN A 38 -7.53 -14.96 15.07
N GLU A 39 -6.89 -13.87 15.51
CA GLU A 39 -7.26 -12.50 15.16
C GLU A 39 -6.18 -11.88 14.25
N PRO A 40 -6.55 -11.15 13.19
CA PRO A 40 -5.57 -10.47 12.33
C PRO A 40 -4.86 -9.37 13.13
N ALA A 41 -3.54 -9.53 13.27
CA ALA A 41 -2.69 -8.59 14.01
C ALA A 41 -2.08 -7.53 13.08
N PHE A 42 -1.59 -7.93 11.91
CA PHE A 42 -1.02 -7.05 10.89
C PHE A 42 -0.99 -7.74 9.51
N TYR A 43 -0.59 -7.02 8.48
CA TYR A 43 -0.34 -7.57 7.14
C TYR A 43 1.16 -7.58 6.85
N CYS A 44 1.65 -8.70 6.32
CA CYS A 44 2.94 -8.75 5.65
C CYS A 44 2.71 -8.33 4.19
N VAL A 45 3.19 -7.15 3.82
CA VAL A 45 3.05 -6.59 2.47
C VAL A 45 4.42 -6.68 1.80
N PRO A 46 4.54 -7.32 0.62
CA PRO A 46 5.79 -7.32 -0.14
C PRO A 46 6.23 -5.90 -0.51
N ALA A 47 7.54 -5.67 -0.57
CA ALA A 47 8.12 -4.34 -0.81
C ALA A 47 7.56 -3.66 -2.07
N GLU A 48 7.51 -4.39 -3.19
CA GLU A 48 6.98 -3.89 -4.46
C GLU A 48 5.51 -3.42 -4.36
N ILE A 49 4.67 -4.14 -3.60
CA ILE A 49 3.27 -3.74 -3.39
C ILE A 49 3.20 -2.53 -2.48
N TYR A 50 4.00 -2.48 -1.44
CA TYR A 50 4.05 -1.34 -0.53
C TYR A 50 4.48 -0.06 -1.27
N GLU A 51 5.51 -0.14 -2.12
CA GLU A 51 5.94 0.97 -2.99
C GLU A 51 4.81 1.43 -3.90
N LYS A 52 4.15 0.52 -4.63
CA LYS A 52 2.99 0.86 -5.48
C LYS A 52 1.83 1.49 -4.72
N MET A 53 1.59 1.06 -3.48
CA MET A 53 0.57 1.68 -2.61
C MET A 53 0.96 3.12 -2.26
N MET A 54 2.24 3.37 -1.99
CA MET A 54 2.72 4.71 -1.68
C MET A 54 2.66 5.63 -2.89
N ASP A 55 3.14 5.19 -4.05
CA ASP A 55 3.04 5.94 -5.31
C ASP A 55 1.58 6.34 -5.59
N ARG A 56 0.64 5.42 -5.35
CA ARG A 56 -0.78 5.68 -5.56
C ARG A 56 -1.35 6.70 -4.57
N LEU A 57 -0.84 6.76 -3.35
CA LEU A 57 -1.26 7.77 -2.37
C LEU A 57 -0.72 9.16 -2.77
N GLU A 58 0.53 9.24 -3.21
CA GLU A 58 1.12 10.49 -3.71
C GLU A 58 0.37 11.02 -4.92
N ASP A 59 -0.01 10.15 -5.87
CA ASP A 59 -0.86 10.50 -7.01
C ASP A 59 -2.20 11.13 -6.56
N LEU A 60 -2.82 10.62 -5.49
CA LEU A 60 -4.09 11.14 -4.99
C LEU A 60 -3.93 12.54 -4.39
N GLU A 61 -2.83 12.80 -3.70
CA GLU A 61 -2.49 14.14 -3.19
C GLU A 61 -2.25 15.11 -4.34
N LEU A 62 -1.53 14.69 -5.38
CA LEU A 62 -1.31 15.51 -6.58
C LEU A 62 -2.62 15.79 -7.32
N LEU A 63 -3.50 14.79 -7.46
CA LEU A 63 -4.83 14.97 -8.06
C LEU A 63 -5.69 15.95 -7.26
N GLN A 64 -5.57 15.96 -5.93
CA GLN A 64 -6.26 16.92 -5.09
C GLN A 64 -5.77 18.35 -5.38
N LEU A 65 -4.45 18.54 -5.47
CA LEU A 65 -3.87 19.84 -5.83
C LEU A 65 -4.31 20.30 -7.22
N VAL A 66 -4.32 19.40 -8.20
CA VAL A 66 -4.81 19.70 -9.55
C VAL A 66 -6.26 20.17 -9.50
N LYS A 67 -7.13 19.47 -8.78
CA LYS A 67 -8.54 19.86 -8.65
C LYS A 67 -8.73 21.22 -7.98
N GLU A 68 -7.91 21.54 -6.99
CA GLU A 68 -7.97 22.84 -6.31
C GLU A 68 -7.56 23.99 -7.22
N ARG A 69 -6.62 23.75 -8.14
CA ARG A 69 -6.04 24.78 -9.01
C ARG A 69 -6.55 24.77 -10.45
N GLN A 70 -7.38 23.80 -10.84
CA GLN A 70 -7.80 23.62 -12.23
C GLN A 70 -8.54 24.84 -12.80
N ASP A 71 -9.18 25.63 -11.93
CA ASP A 71 -9.98 26.80 -12.28
C ASP A 71 -9.25 28.13 -12.03
N GLU A 72 -7.97 28.10 -11.62
CA GLU A 72 -7.15 29.31 -11.42
C GLU A 72 -6.74 29.95 -12.76
N GLU A 73 -6.57 31.27 -12.79
CA GLU A 73 -6.08 31.96 -13.99
C GLU A 73 -4.65 31.53 -14.33
N SER A 74 -4.46 31.01 -15.54
CA SER A 74 -3.14 30.61 -16.03
C SER A 74 -2.30 31.83 -16.43
N VAL A 75 -1.03 31.84 -16.03
CA VAL A 75 -0.05 32.83 -16.48
C VAL A 75 0.82 32.22 -17.57
N SER A 76 0.89 32.86 -18.74
CA SER A 76 1.79 32.46 -19.81
C SER A 76 3.23 32.79 -19.45
N VAL A 77 4.12 31.81 -19.49
CA VAL A 77 5.56 31.97 -19.23
C VAL A 77 6.37 31.32 -20.35
N ASN A 78 7.56 31.87 -20.64
CA ASN A 78 8.51 31.28 -21.56
C ASN A 78 9.68 30.67 -20.76
N LEU A 79 10.10 29.45 -21.12
CA LEU A 79 11.19 28.75 -20.43
C LEU A 79 12.55 29.42 -20.66
N ASP A 80 12.72 30.10 -21.79
CA ASP A 80 13.97 30.82 -22.13
C ASP A 80 14.18 32.10 -21.29
N ASP A 81 13.15 32.54 -20.54
CA ASP A 81 13.16 33.76 -19.72
C ASP A 81 13.40 33.48 -18.21
N LEU A 82 13.65 32.22 -17.82
CA LEU A 82 13.94 31.75 -16.45
C LEU A 82 15.44 31.56 -16.19
#